data_AF-A0A7W9A1I0-F1
#
_entry.id   AF-A0A7W9A1I0-F1
#
_cell.length_a   1.000
_cell.length_b   1.000
_cell.length_c   1.000
_cell.angle_alpha   90.00
_cell.angle_beta   90.00
_cell.angle_gamma   90.00
#
_symmetry.space_group_name_H-M   'P 1'
#
loop_
_entity.id
_entity.type
_entity.pdbx_description
1 polymer ?
#
loop_
_entity_poly.entity_id
_entity_poly.type
_entity_poly.pdbx_seq_one_letter_code
_entity_poly.pdbx_strand_id
1 'polypeptide(L)'
;MRSVGPNLLLAITTGTAYALQVLTTSVYGRTDQTLKYILLALLVPALFVVMNGWLLKRMGRAPLPLVHMDAPSTAMWALVFPLLTLIGAAIPVFMPGYDYGLLIVIAGVWVGLTVQSALAARKA
;
A
#
# COMPACT_ATOMS: atom_id res chain seq x y z
N MET A 1 -11.72 -21.62 12.12
CA MET A 1 -11.01 -20.71 11.18
C MET A 1 -10.85 -19.38 11.90
N ARG A 2 -9.62 -18.92 12.20
CA ARG A 2 -9.43 -17.59 12.79
C ARG A 2 -9.93 -16.57 11.75
N SER A 3 -10.95 -15.78 12.09
CA SER A 3 -11.48 -14.76 11.17
C SER A 3 -10.35 -13.79 10.83
N VAL A 4 -9.97 -13.75 9.56
CA VAL A 4 -9.02 -12.76 9.05
C VAL A 4 -9.72 -11.41 9.18
N GLY A 5 -9.22 -10.54 10.08
CA GLY A 5 -9.86 -9.25 10.34
C GLY A 5 -9.92 -8.38 9.08
N PRO A 6 -10.92 -7.48 8.94
CA PRO A 6 -11.11 -6.65 7.74
C PRO A 6 -9.86 -5.87 7.31
N ASN A 7 -9.11 -5.35 8.28
CA ASN A 7 -7.88 -4.59 8.00
C ASN A 7 -6.74 -5.45 7.46
N LEU A 8 -6.67 -6.73 7.86
CA LEU A 8 -5.69 -7.66 7.32
C LEU A 8 -6.04 -8.05 5.88
N LEU A 9 -7.33 -8.26 5.57
CA LEU A 9 -7.79 -8.47 4.19
C LEU A 9 -7.50 -7.26 3.31
N LEU A 10 -7.71 -6.05 3.82
CA LEU A 10 -7.37 -4.81 3.12
C LEU A 10 -5.86 -4.75 2.81
N ALA A 11 -5.01 -4.98 3.81
CA ALA A 11 -3.56 -4.98 3.63
C ALA A 11 -3.10 -6.00 2.58
N ILE A 12 -3.65 -7.22 2.61
CA ILE A 12 -3.32 -8.27 1.64
C ILE A 12 -3.79 -7.87 0.23
N THR A 13 -5.00 -7.34 0.09
CA THR A 13 -5.57 -6.98 -1.22
C THR A 13 -4.79 -5.83 -1.84
N THR A 14 -4.51 -4.76 -1.07
CA THR A 14 -3.68 -3.64 -1.55
C THR A 14 -2.26 -4.09 -1.83
N GLY A 15 -1.67 -4.94 -0.98
CA GLY A 15 -0.33 -5.50 -1.18
C GLY A 15 -0.23 -6.34 -2.45
N THR A 16 -1.25 -7.12 -2.76
CA THR A 16 -1.33 -7.92 -4.00
C THR A 16 -1.41 -7.02 -5.23
N ALA A 17 -2.28 -6.01 -5.20
CA ALA A 17 -2.37 -5.03 -6.29
C ALA A 17 -1.04 -4.29 -6.49
N TYR A 18 -0.34 -3.98 -5.40
CA TYR A 18 0.95 -3.32 -5.46
C TYR A 18 2.05 -4.21 -6.03
N ALA A 19 2.09 -5.49 -5.63
CA ALA A 19 3.01 -6.45 -6.21
C ALA A 19 2.80 -6.56 -7.72
N LEU A 20 1.54 -6.61 -8.18
CA LEU A 20 1.21 -6.59 -9.60
C LEU A 20 1.72 -5.30 -10.27
N GLN A 21 1.54 -4.14 -9.63
CA GLN A 21 2.04 -2.87 -10.16
C GLN A 21 3.56 -2.85 -10.30
N VAL A 22 4.29 -3.36 -9.32
CA VAL A 22 5.76 -3.46 -9.39
C VAL A 22 6.19 -4.40 -10.52
N LEU A 23 5.46 -5.49 -10.74
CA LEU A 23 5.71 -6.41 -11.84
C LEU A 23 5.44 -5.74 -13.20
N THR A 24 4.29 -5.09 -13.38
CA THR A 24 3.96 -4.45 -14.66
C THR A 24 4.88 -3.27 -14.96
N THR A 25 5.28 -2.48 -13.97
CA THR A 25 6.28 -1.42 -14.13
C THR A 25 7.67 -1.97 -14.45
N SER A 26 8.05 -3.13 -13.88
CA SER A 26 9.34 -3.78 -14.17
C SER A 26 9.40 -4.39 -15.57
N VAL A 27 8.26 -4.86 -16.10
CA VAL A 27 8.17 -5.48 -17.43
C VAL A 27 7.94 -4.46 -18.54
N TYR A 28 7.00 -3.52 -18.35
CA TYR A 28 6.57 -2.58 -19.38
C TYR A 28 7.10 -1.16 -19.20
N GLY A 29 7.59 -0.81 -18.01
CA GLY A 29 8.26 0.47 -17.78
C GLY A 29 9.70 0.46 -18.31
N ARG A 30 10.45 1.49 -17.95
CA ARG A 30 11.89 1.57 -18.23
C ARG A 30 12.68 0.44 -17.57
N THR A 31 13.21 -0.48 -18.38
CA THR A 31 13.93 -1.69 -17.92
C THR A 31 15.33 -1.39 -17.36
N ASP A 32 15.94 -0.24 -17.70
CA ASP A 32 17.17 0.25 -17.08
C ASP A 32 17.00 0.65 -15.61
N GLN A 33 15.75 0.68 -15.11
CA GLN A 33 15.40 1.18 -13.79
C GLN A 33 14.75 0.12 -12.88
N THR A 34 14.75 -1.15 -13.27
CA THR A 34 14.12 -2.22 -12.49
C THR A 34 14.64 -2.32 -11.06
N LEU A 35 15.96 -2.16 -10.86
CA LEU A 35 16.54 -2.14 -9.51
C LEU A 35 15.97 -0.99 -8.67
N LYS A 36 15.83 0.22 -9.27
CA LYS A 36 15.22 1.38 -8.61
C LYS A 36 13.78 1.06 -8.19
N TYR A 37 13.00 0.44 -9.07
CA TYR A 37 11.62 0.06 -8.77
C TYR A 37 11.51 -0.93 -7.62
N ILE A 38 12.36 -1.96 -7.58
CA ILE A 38 12.39 -2.93 -6.48
C ILE A 38 12.79 -2.26 -5.17
N LEU A 39 13.82 -1.40 -5.19
CA LEU A 39 14.25 -0.67 -4.00
C LEU A 39 13.14 0.24 -3.47
N LEU A 40 12.47 1.00 -4.34
CA LEU A 40 11.32 1.82 -3.97
C LEU A 40 10.17 0.96 -3.42
N ALA A 41 9.90 -0.18 -4.07
CA ALA A 41 8.83 -1.09 -3.69
C ALA A 41 8.98 -1.67 -2.28
N LEU A 42 10.22 -1.90 -1.84
CA LEU A 42 10.50 -2.43 -0.52
C LEU A 42 10.68 -1.32 0.52
N LEU A 43 11.49 -0.31 0.19
CA LEU A 43 11.89 0.72 1.15
C LEU A 43 10.75 1.66 1.48
N VAL A 44 9.94 2.10 0.50
CA VAL A 44 8.88 3.09 0.74
C VAL A 44 7.83 2.59 1.73
N PRO A 45 7.15 1.44 1.51
CA PRO A 45 6.17 0.95 2.48
C PRO A 45 6.79 0.63 3.84
N ALA A 46 8.00 0.05 3.87
CA ALA A 46 8.68 -0.29 5.12
C ALA A 46 9.03 0.97 5.95
N LEU A 47 9.68 1.95 5.32
CA LEU A 47 10.01 3.22 5.95
C LEU A 47 8.75 3.97 6.36
N PHE A 48 7.70 3.96 5.54
CA PHE A 48 6.44 4.59 5.88
C PHE A 48 5.85 4.01 7.17
N VAL A 49 5.75 2.68 7.29
CA VAL A 49 5.21 2.03 8.50
C VAL A 49 6.03 2.39 9.74
N VAL A 50 7.36 2.37 9.64
CA VAL A 50 8.27 2.68 10.75
C VAL A 50 8.17 4.16 11.14
N MET A 51 8.35 5.06 10.17
CA MET A 51 8.40 6.50 10.39
C MET A 51 7.04 7.05 10.82
N ASN A 52 5.93 6.62 10.19
CA ASN A 52 4.60 7.08 10.56
C ASN A 52 4.23 6.60 11.97
N GLY A 53 4.54 5.36 12.33
CA GLY A 53 4.33 4.85 13.69
C GLY A 53 5.14 5.63 14.73
N TRP A 54 6.39 5.94 14.42
CA TRP A 54 7.25 6.75 15.29
C TRP A 54 6.75 8.19 15.43
N LEU A 55 6.32 8.81 14.33
CA LEU A 55 5.80 10.18 14.33
C LEU A 55 4.51 10.29 15.13
N LEU A 56 3.56 9.38 14.92
CA LEU A 56 2.32 9.32 15.70
C LEU A 56 2.63 9.19 17.20
N LYS A 57 3.58 8.32 17.57
CA LYS A 57 4.02 8.16 18.96
C LYS A 57 4.58 9.47 19.54
N ARG A 58 5.38 10.22 18.77
CA ARG A 58 5.89 11.55 19.18
C ARG A 58 4.78 12.59 19.33
N MET A 59 3.69 12.45 18.58
CA MET A 59 2.51 13.31 18.69
C MET A 59 1.55 12.89 19.81
N GLY A 60 1.89 11.86 20.61
CA GLY A 60 0.98 11.31 21.64
C GLY A 60 -0.25 10.61 21.05
N ARG A 61 -0.20 10.20 19.77
CA ARG A 61 -1.29 9.52 19.07
C ARG A 61 -0.93 8.06 18.79
N ALA A 62 -1.96 7.21 18.69
CA ALA A 62 -1.82 5.83 18.24
C ALA A 62 -2.42 5.68 16.82
N PRO A 63 -1.87 4.79 15.97
CA PRO A 63 -2.49 4.47 14.70
C PRO A 63 -3.86 3.81 14.95
N LEU A 64 -4.89 4.32 14.29
CA LEU A 64 -6.25 3.78 14.34
C LEU A 64 -6.48 2.83 13.16
N PRO A 65 -7.22 1.73 13.34
CA PRO A 65 -7.64 0.88 12.24
C PRO A 65 -8.46 1.67 11.21
N LEU A 66 -8.09 1.55 9.93
CA LEU A 66 -8.82 2.16 8.82
C LEU A 66 -10.26 1.67 8.79
N VAL A 67 -10.50 0.37 8.95
CA VAL A 67 -11.85 -0.19 9.04
C VAL A 67 -12.16 -0.48 10.51
N HIS A 68 -13.14 0.22 11.08
CA HIS A 68 -13.64 0.00 12.44
C HIS A 68 -15.18 0.07 12.47
N MET A 69 -15.79 -0.65 13.43
CA MET A 69 -17.25 -0.82 13.52
C MET A 69 -17.99 0.51 13.74
N ASP A 70 -17.35 1.46 14.43
CA ASP A 70 -17.98 2.73 14.83
C ASP A 70 -18.19 3.71 13.67
N ALA A 71 -17.53 3.47 12.52
CA ALA A 71 -17.67 4.30 11.33
C ALA A 71 -17.76 3.43 10.05
N PRO A 72 -18.96 2.96 9.68
CA PRO A 72 -19.17 2.13 8.48
C PRO A 72 -18.69 2.77 7.18
N SER A 73 -18.69 4.10 7.11
CA SER A 73 -18.16 4.87 5.97
C SER A 73 -16.68 4.59 5.71
N THR A 74 -15.93 4.18 6.72
CA THR A 74 -14.50 3.86 6.57
C THR A 74 -14.25 2.55 5.80
N ALA A 75 -15.27 1.70 5.66
CA ALA A 75 -15.22 0.53 4.78
C ALA A 75 -15.01 0.92 3.30
N MET A 76 -15.38 2.15 2.90
CA MET A 76 -15.14 2.65 1.55
C MET A 76 -13.64 2.67 1.21
N TRP A 77 -12.77 2.99 2.18
CA TRP A 77 -11.32 2.95 1.99
C TRP A 77 -10.81 1.55 1.66
N ALA A 78 -11.51 0.50 2.11
CA ALA A 78 -11.17 -0.87 1.80
C ALA A 78 -11.31 -1.19 0.30
N LEU A 79 -12.13 -0.42 -0.43
CA LEU A 79 -12.28 -0.53 -1.89
C LEU A 79 -11.36 0.45 -2.64
N VAL A 80 -11.22 1.67 -2.13
CA VAL A 80 -10.45 2.73 -2.80
C VAL A 80 -8.97 2.39 -2.92
N PHE A 81 -8.30 1.96 -1.83
CA PHE A 81 -6.85 1.73 -1.89
C PHE A 81 -6.45 0.60 -2.86
N PRO A 82 -7.07 -0.59 -2.80
CA PRO A 82 -6.76 -1.63 -3.77
C PRO A 82 -7.08 -1.21 -5.21
N LEU A 83 -8.21 -0.55 -5.43
CA LEU A 83 -8.64 -0.15 -6.77
C LEU A 83 -7.67 0.87 -7.40
N LEU A 84 -7.28 1.91 -6.67
CA LEU A 84 -6.32 2.90 -7.18
C LEU A 84 -4.95 2.28 -7.46
N THR A 85 -4.51 1.35 -6.61
CA THR A 85 -3.26 0.60 -6.82
C THR A 85 -3.36 -0.29 -8.06
N LEU A 86 -4.52 -0.93 -8.27
CA LEU A 86 -4.76 -1.78 -9.43
C LEU A 86 -4.80 -0.97 -10.74
N ILE A 87 -5.44 0.20 -10.73
CA ILE A 87 -5.38 1.15 -11.84
C ILE A 87 -3.93 1.53 -12.12
N GLY A 88 -3.15 1.79 -11.07
CA GLY A 88 -1.72 2.03 -11.18
C GLY A 88 -0.97 0.89 -11.86
N ALA A 89 -1.32 -0.36 -11.57
CA ALA A 89 -0.75 -1.54 -12.20
C ALA A 89 -1.08 -1.65 -13.70
N ALA A 90 -2.22 -1.13 -14.14
CA ALA A 90 -2.65 -1.18 -15.53
C ALA A 90 -1.91 -0.16 -16.42
N ILE A 91 -1.52 0.99 -15.85
CA ILE A 91 -0.92 2.10 -16.63
C ILE A 91 0.31 1.67 -17.46
N PRO A 92 1.32 0.97 -16.90
CA PRO A 92 2.50 0.56 -17.67
C PRO A 92 2.17 -0.35 -18.86
N VAL A 93 1.09 -1.14 -18.75
CA VAL A 93 0.66 -2.06 -19.81
C VAL A 93 0.15 -1.30 -21.04
N PHE A 94 -0.58 -0.21 -20.81
CA PHE A 94 -1.14 0.62 -21.90
C PHE A 94 -0.19 1.73 -22.37
N MET A 95 0.78 2.11 -21.55
CA MET A 95 1.74 3.19 -21.83
C MET A 95 3.19 2.73 -21.60
N PRO A 96 3.74 1.78 -22.37
CA PRO A 96 5.07 1.27 -22.08
C PRO A 96 6.20 2.31 -22.26
N GLY A 97 7.32 2.11 -21.57
CA GLY A 97 8.58 2.84 -21.80
C GLY A 97 8.82 4.08 -20.93
N TYR A 98 7.90 4.45 -20.03
CA TYR A 98 8.09 5.57 -19.09
C TYR A 98 8.70 5.14 -17.74
N ASP A 99 9.17 6.15 -16.99
CA ASP A 99 9.59 5.99 -15.60
C ASP A 99 8.37 6.03 -14.67
N TYR A 100 8.11 4.92 -13.98
CA TYR A 100 6.96 4.77 -13.08
C TYR A 100 7.33 4.80 -11.60
N GLY A 101 8.53 5.27 -11.25
CA GLY A 101 9.00 5.31 -9.88
C GLY A 101 8.06 6.07 -8.95
N LEU A 102 7.51 7.21 -9.38
CA LEU A 102 6.53 7.98 -8.59
C LEU A 102 5.25 7.17 -8.31
N LEU A 103 4.80 6.40 -9.29
CA LEU A 103 3.61 5.57 -9.19
C LEU A 103 3.81 4.46 -8.15
N ILE A 104 5.00 3.86 -8.12
CA ILE A 104 5.44 2.89 -7.11
C ILE A 104 5.52 3.53 -5.72
N VAL A 105 6.02 4.77 -5.60
CA VAL A 105 6.09 5.49 -4.32
C VAL A 105 4.69 5.75 -3.77
N ILE A 106 3.78 6.28 -4.58
CA ILE A 106 2.40 6.59 -4.17
C ILE A 106 1.69 5.31 -3.67
N ALA A 107 1.74 4.25 -4.46
CA ALA A 107 1.12 2.99 -4.07
C ALA A 107 1.82 2.33 -2.86
N GLY A 108 3.13 2.50 -2.72
CA GLY A 108 3.89 2.06 -1.55
C GLY A 108 3.43 2.73 -0.26
N VAL A 109 3.10 4.02 -0.31
CA VAL A 109 2.51 4.73 0.84
C VAL A 109 1.13 4.16 1.19
N TRP A 110 0.29 3.86 0.19
CA TRP A 110 -1.02 3.24 0.43
C TRP A 110 -0.90 1.85 1.06
N VAL A 111 0.02 1.01 0.57
CA VAL A 111 0.31 -0.28 1.21
C VAL A 111 0.81 -0.09 2.64
N GLY A 112 1.70 0.86 2.87
CA GLY A 112 2.19 1.18 4.21
C GLY A 112 1.05 1.55 5.16
N LEU A 113 0.10 2.37 4.72
CA LEU A 113 -1.10 2.74 5.47
C LEU A 113 -1.96 1.51 5.80
N THR A 114 -2.23 0.62 4.84
CA THR A 114 -3.09 -0.55 5.06
C THR A 114 -2.41 -1.59 5.96
N VAL A 115 -1.09 -1.77 5.84
CA VAL A 115 -0.29 -2.61 6.76
C VAL A 115 -0.34 -2.04 8.17
N GLN A 116 -0.13 -0.74 8.34
CA GLN A 116 -0.19 -0.10 9.65
C GLN A 116 -1.59 -0.22 10.29
N SER A 117 -2.64 -0.11 9.47
CA SER A 117 -4.01 -0.37 9.88
C SER A 117 -4.20 -1.81 10.39
N ALA A 118 -3.70 -2.81 9.67
CA ALA A 118 -3.76 -4.20 10.09
C ALA A 118 -2.99 -4.45 11.40
N LEU A 119 -1.83 -3.83 11.55
CA LEU A 119 -1.03 -3.90 12.79
C LEU A 119 -1.74 -3.24 13.97
N ALA A 120 -2.42 -2.12 13.77
CA ALA A 120 -3.22 -1.46 14.79
C ALA A 120 -4.42 -2.31 15.21
N ALA A 121 -5.15 -2.87 14.24
CA ALA A 121 -6.31 -3.73 14.49
C ALA A 121 -5.97 -5.03 15.23
N ARG A 122 -4.72 -5.50 15.15
CA ARG A 122 -4.24 -6.68 15.89
C ARG A 122 -3.88 -6.37 17.35
N LYS A 123 -3.63 -5.10 17.67
CA LYS A 123 -3.25 -4.62 19.01
C LYS A 123 -4.44 -4.10 19.83
N ALA A 124 -5.52 -3.69 19.15
CA ALA A 124 -6.80 -3.36 19.76
C ALA A 124 -7.51 -4.64 20.23
#